data_AF-A0A534XZS1-F1
#
_entry.id   AF-A0A534XZS1-F1
#
_cell.length_a   1.000
_cell.length_b   1.000
_cell.length_c   1.000
_cell.angle_alpha   90.00
_cell.angle_beta   90.00
_cell.angle_gamma   90.00
#
_symmetry.space_group_name_H-M   'P 1'
#
loop_
_entity.id
_entity.type
_entity.pdbx_description
1 polymer ?
#
loop_
_entity_poly.entity_id
_entity_poly.type
_entity_poly.pdbx_seq_one_letter_code
_entity_poly.pdbx_strand_id
1 'polypeptide(L)'
;MTIHQHLPLFHNEHCVYAHLLSAGADFRTCGRPCESHLVHLRDHLGLEHPVIVDVGCRNTVFNARAQSAAGCFPTLLDLGVRRFRVELVRENAAETRQVLTAYAELLQGTRPGRSIIRDLGALEKYGVSAGTLAVVTRPEA
;
A
#
# COMPACT_ATOMS: atom_id res chain seq x y z
N MET A 1 6.80 3.69 -13.37
CA MET A 1 7.22 3.19 -12.04
C MET A 1 6.17 3.58 -11.02
N THR A 2 5.80 2.70 -10.10
CA THR A 2 4.90 3.07 -8.99
C THR A 2 5.70 3.84 -7.94
N ILE A 3 5.27 5.05 -7.60
CA ILE A 3 5.94 5.89 -6.58
C ILE A 3 5.24 5.82 -5.23
N HIS A 4 3.98 5.38 -5.21
CA HIS A 4 3.14 5.24 -4.02
C HIS A 4 2.23 4.03 -4.18
N GLN A 5 2.18 3.18 -3.16
CA GLN A 5 1.27 2.02 -3.14
C GLN A 5 1.09 1.48 -1.73
N HIS A 6 -0.06 0.90 -1.44
CA HIS A 6 -0.18 -0.09 -0.37
C HIS A 6 0.17 -1.46 -0.95
N LEU A 7 1.13 -2.18 -0.35
CA LEU A 7 1.46 -3.53 -0.82
C LEU A 7 0.37 -4.52 -0.42
N PRO A 8 -0.06 -5.42 -1.32
CA PRO A 8 -0.88 -6.56 -0.94
C PRO A 8 -0.05 -7.50 -0.06
N LEU A 9 -0.54 -7.80 1.14
CA LEU A 9 0.08 -8.72 2.09
C LEU A 9 -0.39 -10.15 1.89
N PHE A 10 -1.71 -10.33 1.71
CA PHE A 10 -2.33 -11.63 1.54
C PHE A 10 -3.41 -11.55 0.47
N HIS A 11 -3.52 -12.60 -0.34
CA HIS A 11 -4.65 -12.83 -1.23
C HIS A 11 -5.20 -14.22 -0.93
N ASN A 12 -6.50 -14.33 -0.67
CA ASN A 12 -7.12 -15.59 -0.25
C ASN A 12 -8.52 -15.78 -0.84
N GLU A 13 -8.97 -17.04 -0.90
CA GLU A 13 -10.30 -17.42 -1.36
C GLU A 13 -11.32 -17.55 -0.21
N HIS A 14 -10.95 -17.16 1.01
CA HIS A 14 -11.81 -17.19 2.17
C HIS A 14 -12.34 -15.79 2.48
N CYS A 15 -13.57 -15.51 2.03
CA CYS A 15 -14.17 -14.19 2.16
C CYS A 15 -14.57 -13.87 3.60
N VAL A 16 -13.79 -13.01 4.27
CA VAL A 16 -14.09 -12.56 5.65
C VAL A 16 -15.44 -11.85 5.74
N TYR A 17 -15.86 -11.18 4.66
CA TYR A 17 -17.15 -10.52 4.58
C TYR A 17 -18.30 -11.51 4.55
N ALA A 18 -18.22 -12.55 3.72
CA ALA A 18 -19.26 -13.59 3.68
C ALA A 18 -19.30 -14.36 5.01
N HIS A 19 -18.13 -14.72 5.54
CA HIS A 19 -18.05 -15.53 6.74
C HIS A 19 -18.52 -14.82 8.02
N LEU A 20 -18.22 -13.52 8.17
CA LEU A 20 -18.48 -12.80 9.42
C LEU A 20 -19.69 -11.86 9.36
N LEU A 21 -20.09 -11.41 8.17
CA LEU A 21 -21.13 -10.40 7.98
C LEU A 21 -22.36 -10.93 7.21
N SER A 22 -22.45 -12.25 7.01
CA SER A 22 -23.55 -12.88 6.28
C SER A 22 -23.87 -14.27 6.82
N ALA A 23 -25.03 -14.80 6.44
CA ALA A 23 -25.41 -16.20 6.61
C ALA A 23 -25.06 -17.09 5.39
N GLY A 24 -24.58 -16.49 4.29
CA GLY A 24 -24.17 -17.22 3.08
C GLY A 24 -22.70 -17.63 3.09
N ALA A 25 -22.33 -18.55 2.20
CA ALA A 25 -20.99 -19.14 2.16
C ALA A 25 -20.05 -18.48 1.13
N ASP A 26 -20.60 -17.90 0.06
CA ASP A 26 -19.83 -17.42 -1.10
C ASP A 26 -20.50 -16.24 -1.81
N PHE A 27 -19.92 -15.77 -2.93
CA PHE A 27 -20.44 -14.63 -3.70
C PHE A 27 -21.88 -14.83 -4.23
N ARG A 28 -22.37 -16.08 -4.31
CA ARG A 28 -23.70 -16.41 -4.82
C ARG A 28 -24.76 -16.29 -3.73
N THR A 29 -24.36 -16.49 -2.47
CA THR A 29 -25.28 -16.67 -1.35
C THR A 29 -25.09 -15.63 -0.23
N CYS A 30 -23.97 -14.90 -0.21
CA CYS A 30 -23.65 -14.01 0.90
C CYS A 30 -24.45 -12.70 0.92
N GLY A 31 -25.18 -12.35 -0.14
CA GLY A 31 -25.89 -11.06 -0.21
C GLY A 31 -24.96 -9.84 -0.36
N ARG A 32 -23.68 -10.07 -0.67
CA ARG A 32 -22.67 -9.05 -1.00
C ARG A 32 -22.49 -7.93 0.06
N PRO A 33 -22.26 -8.27 1.35
CA PRO A 33 -22.02 -7.26 2.40
C PRO A 33 -20.79 -6.38 2.13
N CYS A 34 -19.86 -6.82 1.29
CA CYS A 34 -18.72 -6.01 0.86
C CYS A 34 -19.09 -4.73 0.09
N GLU A 35 -20.32 -4.60 -0.41
CA GLU A 35 -20.77 -3.38 -1.12
C GLU A 35 -21.20 -2.25 -0.17
N SER A 36 -21.60 -2.59 1.05
CA SER A 36 -22.05 -1.62 2.06
C SER A 36 -21.09 -1.47 3.24
N HIS A 37 -20.12 -2.36 3.38
CA HIS A 37 -19.17 -2.38 4.50
C HIS A 37 -17.73 -2.17 4.04
N LEU A 38 -16.98 -1.40 4.82
CA LEU A 38 -15.54 -1.24 4.67
C LEU A 38 -14.86 -1.95 5.85
N VAL A 39 -14.27 -3.12 5.61
CA VAL A 39 -13.61 -3.92 6.67
C VAL A 39 -12.11 -3.73 6.63
N HIS A 40 -11.53 -3.64 7.82
CA HIS A 40 -10.10 -3.67 8.08
C HIS A 40 -9.78 -4.80 9.05
N LEU A 41 -8.62 -5.43 8.88
CA LEU A 41 -8.05 -6.35 9.88
C LEU A 41 -7.08 -5.57 10.76
N ARG A 42 -7.33 -5.59 12.07
CA ARG A 42 -6.43 -4.95 13.03
C ARG A 42 -5.37 -5.94 13.48
N ASP A 43 -4.09 -5.57 13.37
CA ASP A 43 -2.99 -6.40 13.84
C ASP A 43 -2.70 -6.20 15.35
N HIS A 44 -1.71 -6.92 15.87
CA HIS A 44 -1.28 -6.86 17.27
C HIS A 44 -0.63 -5.51 17.66
N LEU A 45 -0.21 -4.71 16.69
CA LEU A 45 0.32 -3.36 16.87
C LEU A 45 -0.79 -2.29 16.73
N GLY A 46 -2.03 -2.71 16.49
CA GLY A 46 -3.18 -1.83 16.32
C GLY A 46 -3.30 -1.20 14.93
N LEU A 47 -2.49 -1.62 13.95
CA LEU A 47 -2.57 -1.13 12.58
C LEU A 47 -3.77 -1.75 11.86
N GLU A 48 -4.49 -0.93 11.09
CA GLU A 48 -5.70 -1.34 10.37
C GLU A 48 -5.39 -1.61 8.89
N HIS A 49 -5.47 -2.88 8.51
CA HIS A 49 -5.14 -3.37 7.18
C HIS A 49 -6.40 -3.47 6.32
N PRO A 50 -6.51 -2.67 5.24
CA PRO A 50 -7.73 -2.67 4.44
C PRO A 50 -7.90 -3.98 3.67
N VAL A 51 -9.12 -4.55 3.73
CA VAL A 51 -9.47 -5.77 3.01
C VAL A 51 -10.33 -5.44 1.81
N ILE A 52 -9.80 -5.64 0.61
CA ILE A 52 -10.53 -5.43 -0.65
C ILE A 52 -11.05 -6.78 -1.15
N VAL A 53 -12.27 -6.77 -1.69
CA VAL A 53 -12.95 -7.98 -2.18
C VAL A 53 -13.11 -7.85 -3.69
N ASP A 54 -12.75 -8.89 -4.44
CA ASP A 54 -13.04 -8.96 -5.87
C ASP A 54 -14.45 -9.53 -6.13
N VAL A 55 -14.83 -9.62 -7.41
CA VAL A 55 -16.15 -10.13 -7.83
C VAL A 55 -16.39 -11.61 -7.46
N GLY A 56 -15.33 -12.38 -7.22
CA GLY A 56 -15.37 -13.80 -6.84
C GLY A 56 -15.32 -14.02 -5.33
N CYS A 57 -15.50 -12.98 -4.51
CA CYS A 57 -15.33 -13.02 -3.06
C CYS A 57 -13.90 -13.38 -2.58
N ARG A 58 -12.88 -13.22 -3.42
CA ARG A 58 -11.49 -13.34 -2.94
C ARG A 58 -11.09 -12.07 -2.23
N ASN A 59 -10.34 -12.20 -1.14
CA ASN A 59 -9.94 -11.06 -0.33
C ASN A 59 -8.46 -10.76 -0.54
N THR A 60 -8.16 -9.49 -0.77
CA THR A 60 -6.80 -8.96 -0.74
C THR A 60 -6.65 -8.06 0.47
N VAL A 61 -5.78 -8.44 1.40
CA VAL A 61 -5.41 -7.65 2.57
C VAL A 61 -4.21 -6.80 2.21
N PHE A 62 -4.35 -5.49 2.26
CA PHE A 62 -3.27 -4.55 1.96
C PHE A 62 -2.56 -4.10 3.23
N ASN A 63 -1.31 -3.65 3.09
CA ASN A 63 -0.57 -3.05 4.21
C ASN A 63 -1.31 -1.79 4.72
N ALA A 64 -1.36 -1.60 6.03
CA ALA A 64 -1.97 -0.42 6.64
C ALA A 64 -1.25 0.87 6.23
N ARG A 65 0.07 0.81 6.01
CA ARG A 65 0.88 1.96 5.57
C ARG A 65 1.27 1.80 4.11
N ALA A 66 1.12 2.88 3.36
CA ALA A 66 1.66 2.97 2.02
C ALA A 66 3.19 2.90 2.03
N GLN A 67 3.75 2.45 0.93
CA GLN A 67 5.15 2.57 0.59
C GLN A 67 5.35 3.70 -0.41
N SER A 68 6.51 4.34 -0.33
CA SER A 68 6.88 5.40 -1.27
C SER A 68 8.32 5.28 -1.75
N ALA A 69 8.51 5.55 -3.05
CA ALA A 69 9.82 5.66 -3.68
C ALA A 69 10.28 7.12 -3.84
N ALA A 70 9.61 8.08 -3.19
CA ALA A 70 9.89 9.51 -3.35
C ALA A 70 11.35 9.87 -3.00
N GLY A 71 11.99 9.15 -2.07
CA GLY A 71 13.40 9.33 -1.71
C GLY A 71 14.36 9.08 -2.87
N CYS A 72 14.03 8.13 -3.76
CA CYS A 72 14.82 7.79 -4.94
C CYS A 72 14.46 8.64 -6.16
N PHE A 73 13.51 9.57 -6.05
CA PHE A 73 12.97 10.31 -7.19
C PHE A 73 14.03 11.02 -8.03
N PRO A 74 15.02 11.75 -7.47
CA PRO A 74 16.07 12.38 -8.27
C PRO A 74 16.88 11.36 -9.09
N THR A 75 17.34 10.28 -8.46
CA THR A 75 18.09 9.21 -9.14
C THR A 75 17.27 8.56 -10.25
N LEU A 76 15.98 8.36 -10.05
CA LEU A 76 15.09 7.79 -11.06
C LEU A 76 14.92 8.73 -12.26
N LEU A 77 14.85 10.04 -12.03
CA LEU A 77 14.86 11.02 -13.11
C LEU A 77 16.17 11.00 -13.89
N ASP A 78 17.32 10.94 -13.22
CA ASP A 78 18.64 10.87 -13.86
C ASP A 78 18.77 9.60 -14.72
N LEU A 79 18.19 8.49 -14.27
CA LEU A 79 18.13 7.22 -15.00
C LEU A 79 17.08 7.19 -16.14
N GLY A 80 16.41 8.31 -16.41
CA GLY A 80 15.47 8.42 -17.54
C GLY A 80 14.02 8.02 -17.24
N VAL A 81 13.66 7.72 -15.98
CA VAL A 81 12.26 7.45 -15.62
C VAL A 81 11.45 8.75 -15.74
N ARG A 82 10.32 8.71 -16.45
CA ARG A 82 9.45 9.89 -16.67
C ARG A 82 8.00 9.68 -16.27
N ARG A 83 7.57 8.43 -16.08
CA ARG A 83 6.19 8.08 -15.73
C ARG A 83 6.14 7.48 -14.33
N PHE A 84 5.45 8.19 -13.45
CA PHE A 84 5.23 7.80 -12.07
C PHE A 84 3.75 7.48 -11.85
N ARG A 85 3.45 6.39 -11.15
CA ARG A 85 2.10 5.93 -10.85
C ARG A 85 1.86 6.02 -9.35
N VAL A 86 0.73 6.62 -8.99
CA VAL A 86 0.20 6.64 -7.62
C VAL A 86 -0.92 5.62 -7.58
N GLU A 87 -0.81 4.63 -6.71
CA GLU A 87 -1.84 3.62 -6.47
C GLU A 87 -2.50 3.88 -5.12
N LEU A 88 -3.82 3.99 -5.15
CA LEU A 88 -4.68 4.21 -3.99
C LEU A 88 -5.54 2.95 -3.80
N VAL A 89 -5.91 2.66 -2.56
CA VAL A 89 -6.71 1.49 -2.17
C VAL A 89 -7.99 1.89 -1.43
N ARG A 90 -7.89 2.70 -0.38
CA ARG A 90 -9.03 3.09 0.48
C ARG A 90 -9.03 4.55 0.90
N GLU A 91 -8.10 5.34 0.37
CA GLU A 91 -7.97 6.75 0.65
C GLU A 91 -9.27 7.46 0.29
N ASN A 92 -9.79 8.25 1.23
CA ASN A 92 -10.94 9.11 0.99
C ASN A 92 -10.57 10.30 0.09
N ALA A 93 -11.54 11.15 -0.23
CA ALA A 93 -11.31 12.29 -1.12
C ALA A 93 -10.26 13.30 -0.62
N ALA A 94 -10.19 13.53 0.70
CA ALA A 94 -9.22 14.43 1.30
C ALA A 94 -7.80 13.81 1.28
N GLU A 95 -7.69 12.54 1.68
CA GLU A 95 -6.43 11.78 1.66
C GLU A 95 -5.90 11.66 0.22
N THR A 96 -6.77 11.32 -0.73
CA THR A 96 -6.42 11.26 -2.16
C THR A 96 -5.85 12.60 -2.64
N ARG A 97 -6.50 13.72 -2.29
CA ARG A 97 -6.00 15.06 -2.66
C ARG A 97 -4.65 15.34 -2.02
N GLN A 98 -4.47 15.00 -0.75
CA GLN A 98 -3.20 15.17 -0.05
C GLN A 98 -2.07 14.38 -0.73
N VAL A 99 -2.30 13.11 -1.05
CA VAL A 99 -1.33 12.24 -1.74
C VAL A 99 -0.96 12.81 -3.10
N LEU A 100 -1.96 13.15 -3.95
CA LEU A 100 -1.71 13.64 -5.30
C LEU A 100 -1.01 15.00 -5.30
N THR A 101 -1.39 15.92 -4.41
CA THR A 101 -0.71 17.22 -4.26
C THR A 101 0.74 17.04 -3.85
N ALA A 102 1.03 16.17 -2.87
CA ALA A 102 2.40 15.93 -2.42
C ALA A 102 3.30 15.41 -3.56
N TYR A 103 2.81 14.49 -4.39
CA TYR A 103 3.56 14.01 -5.55
C TYR A 103 3.65 15.03 -6.68
N ALA A 104 2.65 15.89 -6.87
CA ALA A 104 2.75 17.01 -7.81
C ALA A 104 3.85 17.99 -7.41
N GLU A 105 3.95 18.33 -6.12
CA GLU A 105 5.04 19.17 -5.57
C GLU A 105 6.42 18.53 -5.76
N LEU A 106 6.53 17.20 -5.62
CA LEU A 106 7.76 16.46 -5.93
C LEU A 106 8.18 16.63 -7.39
N LEU A 107 7.23 16.46 -8.32
CA LEU A 107 7.47 16.58 -9.75
C LEU A 107 7.90 18.00 -10.15
N GLN A 108 7.38 19.01 -9.44
CA GLN A 108 7.74 20.42 -9.63
C GLN A 108 9.07 20.80 -8.94
N GLY A 109 9.64 19.91 -8.12
CA GLY A 109 10.85 20.19 -7.34
C GLY A 109 10.63 21.16 -6.18
N THR A 110 9.37 21.47 -5.83
CA THR A 110 9.04 22.40 -4.73
C THR A 110 9.13 21.73 -3.36
N ARG A 111 9.13 20.40 -3.31
CA ARG A 111 9.20 19.62 -2.08
C ARG A 111 10.09 18.37 -2.21
N PRO A 112 11.00 18.12 -1.25
CA PRO A 112 11.87 16.96 -1.30
C PRO A 112 11.14 15.66 -0.95
N GLY A 113 11.52 14.55 -1.59
CA GLY A 113 10.86 13.24 -1.39
C GLY A 113 10.78 12.77 0.07
N ARG A 114 11.83 13.02 0.86
CA ARG A 114 11.86 12.66 2.30
C ARG A 114 10.75 13.32 3.12
N SER A 115 10.38 14.57 2.81
CA SER A 115 9.30 15.24 3.55
C SER A 115 7.94 14.66 3.15
N ILE A 116 7.75 14.32 1.88
CA ILE A 116 6.55 13.64 1.40
C ILE A 116 6.36 12.30 2.10
N ILE A 117 7.41 11.49 2.21
CA ILE A 117 7.35 10.19 2.90
C ILE A 117 6.86 10.36 4.34
N ARG A 118 7.51 11.28 5.09
CA ARG A 118 7.15 11.57 6.48
C ARG A 118 5.71 12.08 6.61
N ASP A 119 5.33 13.03 5.76
CA ASP A 119 4.06 13.75 5.89
C ASP A 119 2.87 12.90 5.41
N LEU A 120 3.11 11.91 4.52
CA LEU A 120 2.13 10.87 4.16
C LEU A 120 2.16 9.68 5.14
N GLY A 121 3.06 9.65 6.13
CA GLY A 121 3.24 8.49 7.02
C GLY A 121 3.64 7.21 6.28
N ALA A 122 4.22 7.34 5.08
CA ALA A 122 4.58 6.23 4.22
C ALA A 122 5.89 5.57 4.68
N LEU A 123 6.06 4.31 4.33
CA LEU A 123 7.30 3.57 4.52
C LEU A 123 8.26 3.87 3.36
N GLU A 124 9.49 4.24 3.68
CA GLU A 124 10.60 4.31 2.71
C GLU A 124 11.12 2.90 2.40
N LYS A 125 10.30 2.13 1.69
CA LYS A 125 10.63 0.77 1.21
C LYS A 125 10.08 0.63 -0.19
N TYR A 126 10.95 0.35 -1.16
CA TYR A 126 10.52 0.03 -2.52
C TYR A 126 11.33 -1.13 -3.08
N GLY A 127 11.08 -2.34 -2.56
CA GLY A 127 11.80 -3.57 -2.92
C GLY A 127 13.28 -3.63 -2.48
N VAL A 128 13.86 -2.47 -2.16
CA VAL A 128 15.19 -2.30 -1.58
C VAL A 128 14.95 -1.53 -0.28
N SER A 129 15.10 -2.19 0.87
CA SER A 129 15.25 -1.46 2.11
C SER A 129 16.68 -0.93 2.18
N ALA A 130 16.90 0.19 2.86
CA ALA A 130 18.20 0.47 3.48
C ALA A 130 18.45 -0.50 4.66
N GLY A 131 18.12 -1.78 4.47
CA GLY A 131 18.25 -2.81 5.49
C GLY A 131 19.71 -3.08 5.81
N THR A 132 19.90 -3.78 6.92
CA THR A 132 21.15 -4.37 7.41
C THR A 132 21.62 -5.49 6.47
N LEU A 133 22.03 -5.17 5.24
CA LEU A 133 22.84 -6.10 4.46
C LEU A 133 24.20 -6.23 5.15
N ALA A 134 24.26 -7.01 6.23
CA ALA A 134 25.49 -7.41 6.85
C ALA A 134 26.07 -8.52 6.00
N VAL A 135 27.15 -8.23 5.28
CA VAL A 135 27.98 -9.28 4.68
C VAL A 135 28.59 -10.04 5.86
N VAL A 136 28.04 -11.21 6.18
CA VAL A 136 28.65 -12.13 7.15
C VAL A 136 29.87 -12.72 6.46
N THR A 137 31.04 -12.13 6.69
CA THR A 137 32.30 -12.75 6.29
C THR A 137 32.49 -14.00 7.15
N ARG A 138 32.63 -15.17 6.50
CA ARG A 138 33.05 -16.39 7.20
C ARG A 138 34.37 -16.09 7.93
N PRO A 139 34.50 -16.40 9.22
CA PRO A 139 35.80 -16.37 9.87
C PRO A 139 36.63 -17.50 9.24
N GLU A 140 37.60 -17.07 8.43
CA GLU A 140 38.84 -17.75 8.04
C GLU A 140 38.74 -19.12 7.35
N ALA A 141 39.34 -19.18 6.15
CA ALA A 141 39.87 -20.38 5.52
C ALA A 141 41.39 -20.36 5.70
#